data_AF-A0A7Y7AFN3-F1
#
_entry.id   AF-A0A7Y7AFN3-F1
#
_cell.length_a   1.000
_cell.length_b   1.000
_cell.length_c   1.000
_cell.angle_alpha   90.00
_cell.angle_beta   90.00
_cell.angle_gamma   90.00
#
_symmetry.space_group_name_H-M   'P 1'
#
loop_
_entity.id
_entity.type
_entity.pdbx_description
1 polymer ?
#
loop_
_entity_poly.entity_id
_entity_poly.type
_entity_poly.pdbx_seq_one_letter_code
_entity_poly.pdbx_strand_id
1 'polypeptide(L)' 'VEVCNIEGYEMPELAEANPANDYGPYKGSAANHNYVIKNVIDTLKGRTTATTNALEGLKVVEIIERIYTVRNEQLNLQ' A
#
# COMPACT_ATOMS: atom_id res chain seq x y z
N VAL A 1 -1.71 -15.12 9.73
CA VAL A 1 -2.46 -14.29 10.68
C VAL A 1 -2.35 -14.97 12.03
N GLU A 2 -1.81 -14.30 13.05
CA GLU A 2 -1.61 -14.95 14.36
C GLU A 2 -2.87 -14.92 15.24
N VAL A 3 -3.78 -13.95 15.07
CA VAL A 3 -5.05 -13.85 15.81
C VAL A 3 -6.15 -13.21 14.95
N CYS A 4 -7.38 -13.74 15.02
CA CYS A 4 -8.58 -13.15 14.41
C CYS A 4 -9.72 -13.14 15.45
N ASN A 5 -10.28 -11.95 15.76
CA ASN A 5 -11.26 -11.74 16.84
C ASN A 5 -12.67 -11.41 16.33
N ILE A 6 -13.05 -11.91 15.15
CA ILE A 6 -14.36 -11.62 14.56
C ILE A 6 -15.32 -12.72 15.01
N GLU A 7 -16.41 -12.35 15.68
CA GLU A 7 -17.41 -13.29 16.18
C GLU A 7 -18.13 -14.01 15.03
N GLY A 8 -18.23 -15.34 15.10
CA GLY A 8 -18.85 -16.16 14.07
C GLY A 8 -18.08 -16.25 12.74
N TYR A 9 -16.82 -15.79 12.70
CA TYR A 9 -15.98 -15.85 11.50
C TYR A 9 -15.10 -17.10 11.48
N GLU A 10 -15.28 -17.92 10.46
CA GLU A 10 -14.34 -19.00 10.13
C GLU A 10 -13.36 -18.50 9.07
N MET A 11 -12.07 -18.55 9.39
CA MET A 11 -11.01 -18.11 8.48
C MET A 11 -10.88 -19.12 7.33
N PRO A 12 -11.00 -18.69 6.05
CA PRO A 12 -10.79 -19.58 4.92
C PRO A 12 -9.32 -20.00 4.82
N GLU A 13 -9.06 -21.12 4.15
CA GLU A 13 -7.70 -21.50 3.80
C GLU A 13 -7.14 -20.50 2.78
N LEU A 14 -6.13 -19.74 3.20
CA LEU A 14 -5.48 -18.75 2.36
C LEU A 14 -4.33 -19.41 1.59
N ALA A 15 -4.16 -18.99 0.33
CA ALA A 15 -2.98 -19.40 -0.45
C ALA A 15 -1.69 -18.91 0.22
N GLU A 16 -0.59 -19.64 0.01
CA GLU A 16 0.72 -19.22 0.51
C GLU A 16 1.07 -17.81 -0.01
N ALA A 17 1.60 -16.98 0.90
CA ALA A 17 2.12 -15.68 0.52
C ALA A 17 3.35 -15.86 -0.38
N ASN A 18 3.55 -14.92 -1.30
CA ASN A 18 4.79 -14.88 -2.07
C ASN A 18 6.01 -14.81 -1.13
N PRO A 19 7.11 -15.50 -1.44
CA PRO A 19 8.33 -15.43 -0.64
C PRO A 19 8.82 -13.99 -0.55
N ALA A 20 9.47 -13.65 0.56
CA ALA A 20 10.11 -12.35 0.71
C ALA A 20 11.14 -12.13 -0.40
N ASN A 21 11.23 -10.90 -0.92
CA ASN A 21 12.25 -10.56 -1.90
C ASN A 21 13.64 -10.71 -1.25
N ASP A 22 14.57 -11.29 -2.00
CA ASP A 22 15.96 -11.46 -1.57
C ASP A 22 16.83 -10.34 -2.16
N TYR A 23 17.35 -9.47 -1.29
CA TYR A 23 18.28 -8.39 -1.63
C TYR A 23 19.71 -8.71 -1.19
N GLY A 24 20.04 -9.99 -0.98
CA GLY A 24 21.30 -10.45 -0.42
C GLY A 24 21.25 -10.48 1.11
N PRO A 25 21.95 -9.58 1.84
CA PRO A 25 21.93 -9.58 3.30
C PRO A 25 20.57 -9.19 3.92
N TYR A 26 19.62 -8.71 3.11
CA TYR A 26 18.28 -8.32 3.56
C TYR A 26 17.21 -9.08 2.78
N LYS A 27 16.26 -9.69 3.51
CA LYS A 27 15.04 -10.28 2.94
C LYS A 27 13.85 -9.49 3.45
N GLY A 28 12.99 -9.01 2.54
CA GLY A 28 11.96 -8.04 2.90
C GLY A 28 10.72 -8.04 2.01
N SER A 29 9.67 -7.40 2.52
CA SER A 29 8.32 -7.41 1.97
C SER A 29 8.08 -6.37 0.86
N ALA A 30 9.10 -5.96 0.14
CA ALA A 30 8.95 -5.15 -1.08
C ALA A 30 8.32 -5.96 -2.24
N ALA A 31 7.51 -6.96 -1.90
CA ALA A 31 6.64 -7.68 -2.79
C ALA A 31 5.89 -6.67 -3.66
N ASN A 32 5.85 -6.93 -4.96
CA ASN A 32 5.15 -6.15 -5.97
C ASN A 32 5.76 -4.80 -6.40
N HIS A 33 6.81 -4.29 -5.75
CA HIS A 33 7.44 -3.02 -6.14
C HIS A 33 8.04 -3.08 -7.55
N ASN A 34 8.57 -4.26 -7.92
CA ASN A 34 9.05 -4.57 -9.26
C ASN A 34 7.98 -4.35 -10.35
N TYR A 35 6.70 -4.56 -10.05
CA TYR A 35 5.62 -4.34 -11.02
C TYR A 35 5.39 -2.84 -11.28
N VAL A 36 5.46 -2.00 -10.24
CA VAL A 36 5.34 -0.54 -10.39
C VAL A 36 6.52 0.02 -11.18
N ILE A 37 7.74 -0.42 -10.87
CA ILE A 37 8.95 -0.01 -11.63
C ILE A 37 8.84 -0.45 -13.10
N LYS A 38 8.39 -1.69 -13.34
CA LYS A 38 8.15 -2.18 -14.71
C LYS A 38 7.12 -1.33 -15.44
N ASN A 39 6.01 -0.95 -14.80
CA ASN A 39 5.01 -0.07 -15.41
C ASN A 39 5.61 1.29 -15.78
N VAL A 40 6.47 1.87 -14.94
CA VAL A 40 7.18 3.11 -15.27
C VAL A 40 8.05 2.94 -16.52
N ILE A 41 8.88 1.90 -16.57
CA ILE A 41 9.76 1.63 -17.72
C ILE A 41 8.95 1.41 -19.00
N ASP A 42 7.90 0.58 -18.93
CA ASP A 42 7.08 0.25 -20.08
C ASP A 42 6.25 1.45 -20.56
N THR A 43 5.81 2.33 -19.65
CA THR A 43 5.13 3.59 -19.99
C THR A 43 6.07 4.54 -20.71
N LEU A 44 7.30 4.72 -20.21
CA LEU A 44 8.32 5.56 -20.86
C LEU A 44 8.71 5.03 -22.24
N LYS A 45 8.56 3.72 -22.48
CA LYS A 45 8.79 3.07 -23.78
C LYS A 45 7.55 3.02 -24.68
N GLY A 46 6.43 3.60 -24.26
CA GLY A 46 5.17 3.62 -25.02
C GLY A 46 4.47 2.25 -25.14
N ARG A 47 4.75 1.31 -24.23
CA ARG A 47 4.20 -0.06 -24.25
C ARG A 47 2.95 -0.22 -23.39
N THR A 48 2.74 0.69 -22.45
CA THR A 48 1.59 0.71 -21.54
C THR A 48 1.30 2.16 -21.12
N THR A 49 0.24 2.37 -20.34
CA THR A 49 -0.03 3.62 -19.64
C THR A 49 0.42 3.54 -18.17
N ALA A 50 0.69 4.70 -17.58
CA ALA A 50 1.02 4.80 -16.16
C ALA A 50 -0.16 4.30 -15.31
N THR A 51 0.10 3.42 -14.34
CA THR A 51 -0.94 2.84 -13.47
C THR A 51 -1.55 3.86 -12.52
N THR A 52 -0.83 4.92 -12.16
CA THR A 52 -1.31 6.02 -11.32
C THR A 52 -0.68 7.33 -11.77
N ASN A 53 -1.27 8.45 -11.37
CA ASN A 53 -0.82 9.79 -11.73
C ASN A 53 -0.60 10.70 -10.51
N ALA A 54 0.01 11.86 -10.76
CA ALA A 54 0.34 12.80 -9.69
C ALA A 54 -0.89 13.41 -8.99
N LEU A 55 -2.02 13.54 -9.69
CA LEU A 55 -3.26 14.09 -9.11
C LEU A 55 -3.87 13.14 -8.07
N GLU A 56 -3.83 11.84 -8.34
CA GLU A 56 -4.23 10.81 -7.38
C GLU A 56 -3.33 10.87 -6.13
N GLY A 57 -2.01 10.96 -6.33
CA GLY A 57 -1.05 11.14 -5.23
C GLY A 57 -1.31 12.39 -4.40
N LEU A 58 -1.58 13.54 -5.06
CA LEU A 58 -1.95 14.78 -4.38
C LEU A 58 -3.22 14.62 -3.54
N LYS A 59 -4.24 13.92 -4.08
CA LYS A 59 -5.50 13.72 -3.36
C LYS A 59 -5.33 12.85 -2.12
N VAL A 60 -4.44 11.86 -2.16
CA VAL A 60 -4.09 11.06 -0.97
C VAL A 60 -3.49 11.93 0.11
N VAL A 61 -2.53 12.80 -0.23
CA VAL A 61 -1.91 13.72 0.74
C VAL A 61 -2.94 14.66 1.34
N GLU A 62 -3.81 15.26 0.52
CA GLU A 62 -4.90 16.13 1.00
C GLU A 62 -5.82 15.41 2.00
N ILE A 63 -6.17 14.15 1.74
CA ILE A 63 -7.00 13.35 2.66
C ILE A 63 -6.27 13.13 3.99
N ILE A 64 -4.97 12.79 3.95
CA ILE A 64 -4.16 12.64 5.16
C ILE A 64 -4.14 13.94 5.95
N GLU A 65 -3.87 15.08 5.30
CA GLU A 65 -3.86 16.38 5.97
C GLU A 65 -5.20 16.68 6.65
N ARG A 66 -6.33 16.42 5.98
CA ARG A 66 -7.67 16.61 6.55
C ARG A 66 -7.92 15.72 7.77
N ILE A 67 -7.45 14.47 7.77
CA ILE A 67 -7.53 13.59 8.94
C ILE A 67 -6.77 14.20 10.12
N TYR A 68 -5.58 14.73 9.88
CA TYR A 68 -4.77 15.36 10.92
C TYR A 68 -5.40 16.67 11.45
N THR A 69 -6.05 17.46 10.59
CA THR A 69 -6.81 18.64 11.01
C THR A 69 -7.90 18.27 12.02
N VAL A 70 -8.78 17.32 11.66
CA VAL A 70 -9.89 16.89 12.53
C VAL A 70 -9.37 16.31 13.84
N ARG A 71 -8.32 15.48 13.80
CA ARG A 71 -7.70 14.93 15.02
C ARG A 71 -7.18 16.04 15.94
N ASN A 72 -6.50 17.06 15.39
CA ASN A 72 -5.95 18.15 16.19
C ASN A 72 -7.05 19.03 16.80
N GLU A 73 -8.15 19.27 16.08
CA GLU A 73 -9.33 19.95 16.64
C GLU A 73 -9.89 19.19 17.84
N GLN A 74 -9.97 17.85 17.77
CA GLN A 74 -10.42 17.02 18.88
C GLN A 74 -9.48 17.04 20.09
N LEU A 75 -8.16 17.07 19.86
CA LEU A 75 -7.17 17.17 20.93
C LEU A 75 -7.21 18.53 21.65
N ASN A 76 -7.48 19.62 20.92
CA ASN A 76 -7.56 20.97 21.48
C ASN A 76 -8.83 21.23 22.31
N LEU A 77 -9.82 20.32 22.24
CA LEU A 77 -11.06 20.37 23.01
C LEU A 77 -10.97 19.62 24.36
N GLN A 78 -9.84 18.95 24.63
CA GLN A 78 -9.54 18.23 25.88
C GLN A 78 -8.64 19.08 26.79
#